data_AF-A0A7C4TW42-F1
#
_entry.id   AF-A0A7C4TW42-F1
#
_cell.length_a   1.000
_cell.length_b   1.000
_cell.length_c   1.000
_cell.angle_alpha   90.00
_cell.angle_beta   90.00
_cell.angle_gamma   90.00
#
_symmetry.space_group_name_H-M   'P 1'
#
loop_
_entity.id
_entity.type
_entity.pdbx_description
1 polymer ?
#
loop_
_entity_poly.entity_id
_entity_poly.type
_entity_poly.pdbx_seq_one_letter_code
_entity_poly.pdbx_strand_id
1 'polypeptide(L)'
;MSNTGYTIEVKSESKTVEVTFASAITLDMLEEALNQLKTFITENYQIKIVGYLNREYNYLRAFMLALSLFGNEKRVTFENKAKFRRAERKLMKERMQELREKGYNAKQISEKLNIPLKTIYRWLRE
;
A
#
# COMPACT_ATOMS: atom_id res chain seq x y z
N MET A 1 11.05 2.92 23.39
CA MET A 1 10.04 3.98 23.24
C MET A 1 10.16 4.57 21.84
N SER A 2 9.23 4.22 20.96
CA SER A 2 8.69 5.11 19.92
C SER A 2 7.45 4.40 19.36
N ASN A 3 6.29 4.98 19.63
CA ASN A 3 5.00 4.51 19.11
C ASN A 3 4.84 4.96 17.65
N THR A 4 5.90 4.78 16.85
CA THR A 4 5.94 5.15 15.44
C THR A 4 5.09 4.13 14.71
N GLY A 5 4.00 4.57 14.06
CA GLY A 5 3.04 3.70 13.36
C GLY A 5 3.59 2.95 12.14
N TYR A 6 4.89 2.66 12.11
CA TYR A 6 5.61 1.95 11.07
C TYR A 6 6.75 1.09 11.65
N THR A 7 7.17 0.09 10.88
CA THR A 7 8.31 -0.79 11.17
C THR A 7 9.37 -0.68 10.07
N ILE A 8 10.65 -0.77 10.45
CA ILE A 8 11.78 -0.75 9.50
C ILE A 8 12.45 -2.12 9.48
N GLU A 9 12.64 -2.68 8.29
CA GLU A 9 13.37 -3.92 8.06
C GLU A 9 14.52 -3.67 7.08
N VAL A 10 15.75 -4.01 7.46
CA VAL A 10 16.93 -3.81 6.62
C VAL A 10 17.34 -5.14 5.99
N LYS A 11 17.30 -5.20 4.66
CA LYS A 11 17.71 -6.35 3.85
C LYS A 11 19.08 -6.04 3.24
N SER A 12 20.14 -6.34 3.98
CA SER A 12 21.52 -6.04 3.59
C SER A 12 21.94 -6.72 2.29
N GLU A 13 21.49 -7.94 2.05
CA GLU A 13 21.82 -8.72 0.84
C GLU A 13 21.35 -8.05 -0.46
N SER A 14 20.19 -7.40 -0.41
CA SER A 14 19.58 -6.72 -1.57
C SER A 14 19.72 -5.20 -1.52
N LYS A 15 20.52 -4.68 -0.58
CA LYS A 15 20.63 -3.23 -0.27
C LYS A 15 19.28 -2.53 -0.25
N THR A 16 18.29 -3.16 0.39
CA THR A 16 16.92 -2.63 0.46
C THR A 16 16.52 -2.40 1.90
N VAL A 17 15.95 -1.25 2.20
CA VAL A 17 15.30 -0.94 3.48
C VAL A 17 13.80 -0.88 3.25
N GLU A 18 13.04 -1.73 3.93
CA GLU A 18 11.59 -1.76 3.83
C GLU A 18 10.95 -1.07 5.03
N VAL A 19 10.17 -0.03 4.77
CA VAL A 19 9.42 0.72 5.78
C VAL A 19 7.94 0.40 5.63
N THR A 20 7.39 -0.31 6.61
CA THR A 20 6.01 -0.76 6.58
C THR A 20 5.14 0.05 7.53
N PHE A 21 4.23 0.85 6.98
CA PHE A 21 3.26 1.63 7.74
C PHE A 21 2.01 0.78 8.06
N ALA A 22 1.55 0.86 9.30
CA ALA A 22 0.34 0.15 9.75
C ALA A 22 -0.95 0.85 9.29
N SER A 23 -0.92 2.18 9.20
CA SER A 23 -2.04 3.06 8.88
C SER A 23 -1.85 3.80 7.54
N ALA A 24 -2.73 4.76 7.24
CA ALA A 24 -2.54 5.69 6.14
C ALA A 24 -1.27 6.53 6.36
N ILE A 25 -0.45 6.64 5.32
CA ILE A 25 0.81 7.37 5.39
C ILE A 25 0.50 8.88 5.35
N THR A 26 0.93 9.61 6.38
CA THR A 26 0.92 11.08 6.42
C THR A 26 2.30 11.64 6.06
N LEU A 27 2.38 12.95 5.78
CA LEU A 27 3.66 13.60 5.49
C LEU A 27 4.62 13.54 6.68
N ASP A 28 4.14 13.85 7.89
CA ASP A 28 4.98 13.87 9.10
C ASP A 28 5.62 12.50 9.38
N MET A 29 4.82 11.43 9.27
CA MET A 29 5.32 10.06 9.47
C MET A 29 6.33 9.66 8.38
N LEU A 30 6.12 10.12 7.14
CA LEU A 30 7.03 9.86 6.04
C LEU A 30 8.35 10.62 6.22
N GLU A 31 8.29 11.87 6.64
CA GLU A 31 9.45 12.71 6.93
C GLU A 31 10.28 12.12 8.08
N GLU A 32 9.63 11.73 9.17
CA GLU A 32 10.29 11.08 10.30
C GLU A 32 11.02 9.81 9.86
N ALA A 33 10.35 8.94 9.11
CA ALA A 33 10.95 7.72 8.59
C ALA A 33 12.13 7.98 7.65
N LEU A 34 12.00 8.92 6.70
CA LEU A 34 13.08 9.25 5.77
C LEU A 34 14.28 9.89 6.47
N ASN A 35 14.05 10.72 7.49
CA ASN A 35 15.10 11.32 8.29
C ASN A 35 15.92 10.26 9.05
N GLN A 36 15.27 9.20 9.55
CA GLN A 36 15.97 8.06 10.18
C GLN A 36 16.80 7.25 9.19
N LEU A 37 16.47 7.31 7.89
CA LEU A 37 17.10 6.51 6.85
C LEU A 37 18.17 7.26 6.04
N LYS A 38 18.54 8.48 6.43
CA LYS A 38 19.54 9.30 5.72
C LYS A 38 20.83 8.54 5.39
N THR A 39 21.37 7.80 6.36
CA THR A 39 22.62 7.04 6.19
C THR A 39 22.48 5.95 5.11
N PHE A 40 21.36 5.24 5.10
CA PHE A 40 21.08 4.22 4.08
C PHE A 40 20.93 4.85 2.69
N ILE A 41 20.30 6.03 2.59
CA ILE A 41 20.19 6.77 1.32
C ILE A 41 21.59 7.12 0.81
N THR A 42 22.47 7.63 1.66
CA THR A 42 23.85 7.97 1.26
C THR A 42 24.67 6.76 0.85
N GLU A 43 24.39 5.58 1.41
CA GLU A 43 25.04 4.30 1.10
C GLU A 43 24.45 3.57 -0.13
N ASN A 44 23.62 4.26 -0.91
CA ASN A 44 22.92 3.73 -2.10
C ASN A 44 21.95 2.57 -1.79
N TYR A 45 21.36 2.52 -0.60
CA TYR A 45 20.25 1.60 -0.37
C TYR A 45 18.99 2.10 -1.09
N GLN A 46 18.19 1.14 -1.56
CA GLN A 46 16.83 1.39 -2.00
C GLN A 46 15.89 1.40 -0.79
N ILE A 47 15.10 2.46 -0.63
CA ILE A 47 14.04 2.54 0.38
C ILE A 47 12.72 2.13 -0.26
N LYS A 48 12.10 1.11 0.28
CA LYS A 48 10.78 0.62 -0.12
C LYS A 48 9.75 0.99 0.95
N ILE A 49 8.82 1.86 0.60
CA ILE A 49 7.77 2.35 1.49
C ILE A 49 6.48 1.60 1.21
N VAL A 50 6.00 0.84 2.19
CA VAL A 50 4.83 -0.04 2.07
C VAL A 50 3.72 0.44 3.01
N GLY A 51 2.54 0.78 2.47
CA GLY A 51 1.44 1.23 3.31
C GLY A 51 0.17 1.60 2.55
N TYR A 52 -0.79 2.19 3.25
CA TYR A 52 -1.99 2.73 2.61
C TYR A 52 -1.70 4.13 2.07
N LEU A 53 -1.37 4.19 0.78
CA LEU A 53 -1.06 5.42 0.08
C LEU A 53 -2.34 6.03 -0.51
N ASN A 54 -2.60 7.31 -0.23
CA ASN A 54 -3.57 8.08 -1.00
C ASN A 54 -2.83 8.74 -2.18
N ARG A 55 -3.21 8.41 -3.43
CA ARG A 55 -2.49 8.86 -4.64
C ARG A 55 -2.74 10.34 -5.00
N GLU A 56 -3.62 11.00 -4.26
CA GLU A 56 -3.96 12.42 -4.43
C GLU A 56 -3.03 13.36 -3.66
N TYR A 57 -2.05 12.84 -2.92
CA TYR A 57 -1.08 13.66 -2.23
C TYR A 57 -0.11 14.33 -3.23
N ASN A 58 -0.35 15.60 -3.52
CA ASN A 58 0.49 16.45 -4.37
C ASN A 58 1.97 16.43 -3.92
N TYR A 59 2.23 16.31 -2.63
CA TYR A 59 3.60 16.22 -2.10
C TYR A 59 4.34 14.96 -2.56
N LEU A 60 3.66 13.79 -2.63
CA LEU A 60 4.28 12.55 -3.13
C LEU A 60 4.64 12.70 -4.60
N ARG A 61 3.76 13.34 -5.39
CA ARG A 61 4.04 13.61 -6.81
C ARG A 61 5.24 14.53 -6.97
N ALA A 62 5.29 15.63 -6.21
CA ALA A 62 6.42 16.56 -6.23
C ALA A 62 7.73 15.87 -5.81
N PHE A 63 7.69 15.03 -4.77
CA PHE A 63 8.83 14.26 -4.31
C PHE A 63 9.33 13.26 -5.35
N MET A 64 8.44 12.44 -5.93
CA MET A 64 8.80 11.50 -7.00
C MET A 64 9.36 12.23 -8.24
N LEU A 65 8.78 13.38 -8.59
CA LEU A 65 9.29 14.22 -9.68
C LEU A 65 10.71 14.69 -9.38
N ALA A 66 10.97 15.22 -8.18
CA ALA A 66 12.30 15.64 -7.77
C ALA A 66 13.31 14.50 -7.87
N LEU A 67 12.98 13.30 -7.35
CA LEU A 67 13.86 12.14 -7.48
C LEU A 67 14.16 11.80 -8.95
N SER A 68 13.16 11.83 -9.82
CA SER A 68 13.32 11.56 -11.25
C SER A 68 14.20 12.60 -11.95
N LEU A 69 14.10 13.87 -11.59
CA LEU A 69 14.92 14.94 -12.18
C LEU A 69 16.42 14.75 -11.88
N PHE A 70 16.75 14.09 -10.78
CA PHE A 70 18.13 13.81 -10.38
C PHE A 70 18.56 12.34 -10.63
N GLY A 71 17.81 11.57 -11.41
CA GLY A 71 18.14 10.17 -11.74
C GLY A 71 18.06 9.21 -10.55
N ASN A 72 17.27 9.55 -9.53
CA ASN A 72 17.11 8.81 -8.29
C ASN A 72 15.72 8.17 -8.15
N GLU A 73 15.00 7.98 -9.26
CA GLU A 73 13.63 7.47 -9.28
C GLU A 73 13.47 6.07 -8.66
N LYS A 74 14.56 5.29 -8.59
CA LYS A 74 14.58 3.96 -7.96
C LYS A 74 15.03 3.96 -6.50
N ARG A 75 15.51 5.10 -5.97
CA ARG A 75 16.00 5.17 -4.58
C ARG A 75 14.89 5.08 -3.56
N VAL A 76 13.70 5.59 -3.88
CA VAL A 76 12.53 5.49 -3.00
C VAL A 76 11.36 4.97 -3.82
N THR A 77 10.85 3.79 -3.47
CA THR A 77 9.71 3.17 -4.12
C THR A 77 8.52 3.08 -3.16
N PHE A 78 7.31 3.17 -3.70
CA PHE A 78 6.08 3.16 -2.93
C PHE A 78 5.20 1.98 -3.34
N GLU A 79 4.79 1.16 -2.38
CA GLU A 79 3.89 0.03 -2.58
C GLU A 79 2.61 0.22 -1.76
N ASN A 80 1.46 0.18 -2.44
CA ASN A 80 0.17 0.33 -1.79
C ASN A 80 -0.35 -1.02 -1.30
N LYS A 81 -0.64 -1.13 0.01
CA LYS A 81 -1.26 -2.33 0.60
C LYS A 81 -2.67 -2.61 0.05
N ALA A 82 -3.37 -1.61 -0.48
CA ALA A 82 -4.69 -1.80 -1.05
C ALA A 82 -4.61 -2.56 -2.39
N LYS A 83 -4.99 -3.84 -2.38
CA LYS A 83 -5.04 -4.71 -3.57
C LYS A 83 -6.03 -4.25 -4.65
N PHE A 84 -7.11 -3.58 -4.27
CA PHE A 84 -8.15 -3.10 -5.20
C PHE A 84 -8.35 -1.61 -5.04
N ARG A 85 -8.46 -0.89 -6.15
CA ARG A 85 -8.88 0.51 -6.16
C ARG A 85 -10.30 0.64 -5.60
N ARG A 86 -10.65 1.81 -5.06
CA ARG A 86 -12.01 2.07 -4.54
C ARG A 86 -13.10 1.81 -5.59
N ALA A 87 -12.86 2.23 -6.83
CA ALA A 87 -13.77 2.00 -7.96
C ALA A 87 -13.90 0.50 -8.28
N GLU A 88 -12.79 -0.23 -8.35
CA GLU A 88 -12.80 -1.68 -8.57
C GLU A 88 -13.53 -2.42 -7.44
N ARG A 89 -13.31 -1.99 -6.19
CA ARG A 89 -14.01 -2.55 -5.03
C ARG A 89 -15.52 -2.35 -5.12
N LYS A 90 -15.96 -1.19 -5.59
CA LYS A 90 -17.39 -0.89 -5.81
C LYS A 90 -17.97 -1.84 -6.86
N LEU A 91 -17.32 -1.96 -8.01
CA LEU A 91 -17.73 -2.85 -9.09
C LEU A 91 -17.78 -4.33 -8.64
N MET A 92 -16.79 -4.78 -7.87
CA MET A 92 -16.77 -6.13 -7.33
C MET A 92 -17.90 -6.40 -6.33
N LYS A 93 -18.27 -5.38 -5.53
CA LYS A 93 -19.44 -5.47 -4.64
C LYS A 93 -20.74 -5.55 -5.42
N GLU A 94 -20.91 -4.74 -6.46
CA GLU A 94 -22.09 -4.78 -7.34
C GLU A 94 -22.24 -6.18 -7.97
N ARG A 95 -21.16 -6.72 -8.55
CA ARG A 95 -21.15 -8.09 -9.10
C ARG A 95 -21.43 -9.17 -8.05
N MET A 96 -20.94 -8.97 -6.82
CA MET A 96 -21.23 -9.88 -5.70
C MET A 96 -22.73 -9.90 -5.39
N GLN A 97 -23.38 -8.73 -5.34
CA GLN A 97 -24.82 -8.62 -5.08
C GLN A 97 -25.63 -9.29 -6.21
N GLU A 98 -25.29 -9.04 -7.48
CA GLU A 98 -25.94 -9.71 -8.61
C GLU A 98 -25.84 -11.24 -8.54
N LEU A 99 -24.70 -11.79 -8.12
CA LEU A 99 -24.53 -13.24 -7.94
C LEU A 99 -25.36 -13.74 -6.76
N ARG A 100 -25.46 -12.96 -5.69
CA ARG A 100 -26.28 -13.30 -4.53
C ARG A 100 -27.77 -13.36 -4.89
N GLU A 101 -28.26 -12.38 -5.65
CA GLU A 101 -29.62 -12.35 -6.19
C GLU A 101 -29.91 -13.54 -7.11
N LYS A 102 -28.91 -13.99 -7.86
CA LYS A 102 -28.97 -15.22 -8.68
C LYS A 102 -28.89 -16.53 -7.86
N GLY A 103 -28.86 -16.45 -6.53
CA GLY A 103 -28.89 -17.60 -5.62
C GLY A 103 -27.52 -18.24 -5.32
N TYR A 104 -26.41 -17.62 -5.75
CA TYR A 104 -25.08 -18.14 -5.43
C TYR A 104 -24.75 -18.00 -3.94
N ASN A 105 -24.09 -19.01 -3.38
CA ASN A 105 -23.59 -18.97 -2.00
C ASN A 105 -22.23 -18.26 -1.89
N ALA A 106 -21.85 -17.87 -0.68
CA ALA A 106 -20.64 -17.08 -0.44
C ALA A 106 -19.35 -17.76 -0.95
N LYS A 107 -19.27 -19.10 -0.90
CA LYS A 107 -18.13 -19.86 -1.40
C LYS A 107 -18.03 -19.78 -2.92
N GLN A 108 -19.15 -20.00 -3.62
CA GLN A 108 -19.20 -19.90 -5.08
C GLN A 108 -18.89 -18.48 -5.56
N ILE A 109 -19.37 -17.46 -4.86
CA ILE A 109 -19.06 -16.06 -5.18
C ILE A 109 -17.56 -15.77 -4.99
N SER A 110 -16.98 -16.26 -3.90
CA SER A 110 -15.57 -16.11 -3.58
C SER A 110 -14.69 -16.69 -4.69
N GLU A 111 -15.00 -17.90 -5.14
CA GLU A 111 -14.31 -18.58 -6.26
C GLU A 111 -14.50 -17.81 -7.57
N LYS A 112 -15.73 -17.41 -7.91
CA LYS A 112 -16.07 -16.77 -9.18
C LYS A 112 -15.47 -15.37 -9.35
N LEU A 113 -15.35 -14.61 -8.26
CA LEU A 113 -14.76 -13.27 -8.26
C LEU A 113 -13.27 -13.28 -7.89
N ASN A 114 -12.71 -14.43 -7.51
CA ASN A 114 -11.36 -14.55 -6.96
C ASN A 114 -11.11 -13.58 -5.77
N ILE A 115 -12.10 -13.50 -4.88
CA ILE A 115 -12.08 -12.64 -3.70
C ILE A 115 -12.07 -13.53 -2.46
N PRO A 116 -11.21 -13.27 -1.45
CA PRO A 116 -11.17 -14.10 -0.24
C PRO A 116 -12.53 -14.23 0.43
N LEU A 117 -12.89 -15.44 0.86
CA LEU A 117 -14.20 -15.75 1.44
C LEU A 117 -14.57 -14.83 2.63
N LYS A 118 -13.59 -14.49 3.47
CA LYS A 118 -13.74 -13.51 4.57
C LYS A 118 -14.21 -12.14 4.07
N THR A 119 -13.73 -11.70 2.91
CA THR A 119 -14.11 -10.42 2.30
C THR A 119 -15.56 -10.46 1.81
N ILE A 120 -15.99 -11.58 1.20
CA ILE A 120 -17.39 -11.78 0.79
C ILE A 120 -18.32 -11.72 2.00
N TYR A 121 -18.02 -12.45 3.07
CA TYR A 121 -18.82 -12.39 4.30
C TYR A 121 -18.87 -11.00 4.91
N ARG A 122 -17.75 -10.26 4.89
CA ARG A 122 -17.73 -8.88 5.35
C ARG A 122 -18.69 -8.01 4.52
N TRP A 123 -18.65 -8.12 3.20
CA TRP A 123 -19.50 -7.31 2.32
C TRP A 123 -20.99 -7.67 2.40
N LEU A 124 -21.32 -8.93 2.70
CA LEU A 124 -22.71 -9.35 2.91
C LEU A 124 -23.32 -8.84 4.23
N ARG A 125 -22.48 -8.37 5.16
CA ARG A 125 -22.90 -7.82 6.46
C ARG A 125 -22.98 -6.30 6.48
N GLU A 126 -22.43 -5.64 5.47
CA GLU A 126 -22.46 -4.17 5.30
C GLU A 126 -23.77 -3.75 4.64
#